data_AF-A0A9D9Y206-F1
#
_entry.id   AF-A0A9D9Y206-F1
#
_cell.length_a   1.000
_cell.length_b   1.000
_cell.length_c   1.000
_cell.angle_alpha   90.00
_cell.angle_beta   90.00
_cell.angle_gamma   90.00
#
_symmetry.space_group_name_H-M   'P 1'
#
loop_
_entity.id
_entity.type
_entity.pdbx_description
1 polymer ?
#
loop_
_entity_poly.entity_id
_entity_poly.type
_entity_poly.pdbx_seq_one_letter_code
_entity_poly.pdbx_strand_id
1 'polypeptide(L)'
;EALKNNVLAIDVFLADALSSGQLKGKFVAKSKDILLHGHCHQKASFGTSGMKSIFKSASTNCHEPDSGCCGMAGSFGYETEHYDVSKKISELVLVSEINKTDKNTLVVANGFSCRHQIQDFAGRKAVHWVESVDFVME
;
A
#
# COMPACT_ATOMS: atom_id res chain seq x y z
N GLU A 1 -5.72 -2.00 -28.79
CA GLU A 1 -6.37 -0.77 -28.27
C GLU A 1 -7.50 -1.08 -27.28
N ALA A 2 -8.46 -1.94 -27.62
CA ALA A 2 -9.62 -2.29 -26.77
C ALA A 2 -9.28 -2.77 -25.34
N LEU A 3 -8.14 -3.42 -25.10
CA LEU A 3 -7.74 -3.88 -23.76
C LEU A 3 -7.15 -2.78 -22.87
N LYS A 4 -6.53 -1.75 -23.45
CA LYS A 4 -5.75 -0.75 -22.70
C LYS A 4 -6.61 0.00 -21.67
N ASN A 5 -7.87 0.28 -22.01
CA ASN A 5 -8.80 1.01 -21.15
C ASN A 5 -9.59 0.11 -20.20
N ASN A 6 -9.38 -1.21 -20.25
CA ASN A 6 -10.12 -2.20 -19.46
C ASN A 6 -9.22 -2.92 -18.43
N VAL A 7 -7.99 -2.45 -18.23
CA VAL A 7 -7.08 -2.96 -17.20
C VAL A 7 -6.98 -1.92 -16.09
N LEU A 8 -7.58 -2.25 -14.94
CA LEU A 8 -7.60 -1.38 -13.77
C LEU A 8 -6.87 -2.05 -12.61
N ALA A 9 -6.19 -1.23 -11.81
CA ALA A 9 -5.80 -1.67 -10.49
C ALA A 9 -7.06 -1.86 -9.62
N ILE A 10 -7.00 -2.86 -8.74
CA ILE A 10 -8.16 -3.27 -7.94
C ILE A 10 -8.73 -2.14 -7.08
N ASP A 11 -7.89 -1.23 -6.60
CA ASP A 11 -8.28 -0.06 -5.80
C ASP A 11 -9.01 0.98 -6.64
N VAL A 12 -8.59 1.18 -7.90
CA VAL A 12 -9.28 2.05 -8.86
C VAL A 12 -10.66 1.50 -9.18
N PHE A 13 -10.73 0.21 -9.49
CA PHE A 13 -12.00 -0.47 -9.79
C PHE A 13 -13.00 -0.38 -8.61
N LEU A 14 -12.54 -0.69 -7.39
CA LEU A 14 -13.41 -0.67 -6.21
C LEU A 14 -13.81 0.76 -5.80
N ALA A 15 -12.92 1.74 -5.95
CA ALA A 15 -13.24 3.13 -5.70
C ALA A 15 -14.30 3.68 -6.67
N ASP A 16 -14.21 3.32 -7.96
CA ASP A 16 -15.21 3.70 -8.96
C ASP A 16 -16.58 3.05 -8.66
N ALA A 17 -16.60 1.74 -8.39
CA ALA A 17 -17.81 1.02 -8.00
C ALA A 17 -18.47 1.58 -6.72
N LEU A 18 -17.65 2.00 -5.73
CA LEU A 18 -18.14 2.66 -4.52
C LEU A 18 -18.74 4.04 -4.84
N SER A 19 -18.04 4.86 -5.62
CA SER A 19 -18.48 6.23 -5.95
C SER A 19 -19.71 6.28 -6.86
N SER A 20 -19.90 5.26 -7.70
CA SER A 20 -21.06 5.12 -8.58
C SER A 20 -22.27 4.43 -7.91
N GLY A 21 -22.16 4.03 -6.64
CA GLY A 21 -23.24 3.38 -5.89
C GLY A 21 -23.56 1.95 -6.36
N GLN A 22 -22.63 1.30 -7.08
CA GLN A 22 -22.80 -0.09 -7.51
C GLN A 22 -22.61 -1.08 -6.36
N LEU A 23 -21.88 -0.69 -5.31
CA LEU A 23 -21.65 -1.50 -4.12
C LEU A 23 -22.78 -1.27 -3.10
N LYS A 24 -23.52 -2.33 -2.76
CA LYS A 24 -24.56 -2.33 -1.71
C LYS A 24 -23.98 -2.85 -0.39
N GLY A 25 -23.26 -1.97 0.29
CA GLY A 25 -22.49 -2.33 1.47
C GLY A 25 -21.47 -1.27 1.82
N LYS A 26 -20.66 -1.57 2.83
CA LYS A 26 -19.61 -0.67 3.30
C LYS A 26 -18.30 -1.40 3.55
N PHE A 27 -17.21 -0.70 3.33
CA PHE A 27 -15.90 -1.14 3.76
C PHE A 27 -15.72 -0.91 5.26
N VAL A 28 -15.14 -1.89 5.93
CA VAL A 28 -14.74 -1.83 7.34
C VAL A 28 -13.25 -2.13 7.40
N ALA A 29 -12.46 -1.24 7.97
CA ALA A 29 -11.03 -1.45 8.09
C ALA A 29 -10.69 -2.28 9.34
N LYS A 30 -9.62 -3.07 9.23
CA LYS A 30 -9.12 -3.90 10.35
C LYS A 30 -8.33 -3.12 11.39
N SER A 31 -7.99 -1.87 11.09
CA SER A 31 -7.31 -0.95 12.01
C SER A 31 -7.84 0.46 11.81
N LYS A 32 -7.85 1.23 12.90
CA LYS A 32 -8.16 2.67 12.87
C LYS A 32 -7.02 3.47 12.25
N ASP A 33 -5.77 3.10 12.53
CA ASP A 33 -4.57 3.79 12.06
C ASP A 33 -3.84 2.92 11.05
N ILE A 34 -3.58 3.50 9.87
CA ILE A 34 -2.94 2.82 8.74
C ILE A 34 -1.78 3.67 8.24
N LEU A 35 -0.61 3.04 8.06
CA LEU A 35 0.47 3.60 7.24
C LEU A 35 0.45 2.89 5.88
N LEU A 36 0.18 3.64 4.82
CA LEU A 36 0.10 3.15 3.45
C LEU A 36 1.40 3.43 2.69
N HIS A 37 2.04 2.38 2.18
CA HIS A 37 3.08 2.49 1.15
C HIS A 37 2.54 2.01 -0.20
N GLY A 38 2.17 2.97 -1.05
CA GLY A 38 1.85 2.69 -2.45
C GLY A 38 3.06 2.17 -3.22
N HIS A 39 2.88 1.04 -3.93
CA HIS A 39 3.93 0.48 -4.78
C HIS A 39 4.37 1.49 -5.85
N CYS A 40 5.66 1.58 -6.16
CA CYS A 40 6.19 2.56 -7.12
C CYS A 40 5.48 2.51 -8.49
N HIS A 41 5.22 1.32 -9.03
CA HIS A 41 4.45 1.17 -10.28
C HIS A 41 3.00 1.62 -10.13
N GLN A 42 2.36 1.33 -9.00
CA GLN A 42 0.98 1.76 -8.73
C GLN A 42 0.91 3.29 -8.69
N LYS A 43 1.82 3.94 -7.95
CA LYS A 43 1.91 5.40 -7.88
C LYS A 43 2.11 6.03 -9.25
N ALA A 44 2.96 5.44 -10.09
CA ALA A 44 3.24 5.96 -11.43
C ALA A 44 2.09 5.76 -12.43
N SER A 45 1.37 4.63 -12.36
CA SER A 45 0.34 4.28 -13.34
C SER A 45 -1.07 4.73 -12.95
N PHE A 46 -1.44 4.63 -11.67
CA PHE A 46 -2.81 4.83 -11.19
C PHE A 46 -2.90 5.80 -10.00
N GLY A 47 -1.78 6.06 -9.33
CA GLY A 47 -1.78 6.76 -8.04
C GLY A 47 -2.31 5.87 -6.91
N THR A 48 -2.63 6.48 -5.78
CA THR A 48 -3.11 5.81 -4.56
C THR A 48 -4.42 6.38 -4.03
N SER A 49 -5.06 7.24 -4.83
CA SER A 49 -6.33 7.89 -4.48
C SER A 49 -7.46 6.87 -4.25
N GLY A 50 -7.49 5.77 -5.02
CA GLY A 50 -8.47 4.69 -4.86
C GLY A 50 -8.38 4.01 -3.49
N MET A 51 -7.17 3.61 -3.07
CA MET A 51 -6.97 3.06 -1.73
C MET A 51 -7.35 4.07 -0.64
N LYS A 52 -6.92 5.33 -0.78
CA LYS A 52 -7.21 6.38 0.21
C LYS A 52 -8.71 6.69 0.31
N SER A 53 -9.47 6.64 -0.78
CA SER A 53 -10.92 6.86 -0.74
C SER A 53 -11.64 5.71 -0.02
N ILE A 54 -11.23 4.45 -0.27
CA ILE A 54 -11.76 3.29 0.43
C ILE A 54 -11.44 3.37 1.93
N PHE A 55 -10.19 3.65 2.29
CA PHE A 55 -9.79 3.86 3.69
C PHE A 55 -10.53 5.00 4.37
N LYS A 56 -10.78 6.10 3.66
CA LYS A 56 -11.61 7.20 4.16
C LYS A 56 -13.06 6.77 4.38
N SER A 57 -13.65 6.01 3.46
CA SER A 57 -15.02 5.48 3.61
C SER A 57 -15.15 4.53 4.81
N ALA A 58 -14.07 3.81 5.13
CA ALA A 58 -13.96 2.93 6.29
C ALA A 58 -13.60 3.68 7.60
N SER A 59 -13.63 5.02 7.62
CA SER A 59 -13.35 5.87 8.79
C SER A 59 -11.96 5.65 9.42
N THR A 60 -10.95 5.40 8.59
CA THR A 60 -9.55 5.23 9.05
C THR A 60 -8.74 6.53 8.99
N ASN A 61 -7.75 6.61 9.86
CA ASN A 61 -6.65 7.55 9.77
C ASN A 61 -5.54 6.93 8.91
N CYS A 62 -5.56 7.20 7.61
CA CYS A 62 -4.58 6.69 6.66
C CYS A 62 -3.49 7.75 6.41
N HIS A 63 -2.26 7.47 6.84
CA HIS A 63 -1.06 8.24 6.51
C HIS A 63 -0.30 7.56 5.37
N GLU A 64 0.00 8.30 4.31
CA GLU A 64 0.86 7.85 3.22
C GLU A 64 2.14 8.70 3.24
N PRO A 65 3.27 8.18 3.75
CA PRO A 65 4.53 8.92 3.72
C PRO A 65 4.98 9.13 2.28
N ASP A 66 5.64 10.26 2.02
CA ASP A 66 6.24 10.62 0.72
C ASP A 66 7.51 9.79 0.44
N SER A 67 7.32 8.48 0.42
CA SER A 67 8.34 7.48 0.18
C SER A 67 8.41 7.16 -1.30
N GLY A 68 9.61 6.98 -1.84
CA GLY A 68 9.85 6.55 -3.21
C GLY A 68 9.63 5.05 -3.42
N CYS A 69 10.63 4.37 -3.99
CA CYS A 69 10.70 2.91 -4.04
C CYS A 69 11.03 2.35 -2.64
N CYS A 70 10.65 1.10 -2.36
CA CYS A 70 11.10 0.41 -1.15
C CYS A 70 12.59 0.01 -1.19
N GLY A 71 13.21 0.00 -2.37
CA GLY A 71 14.61 -0.41 -2.55
C GLY A 71 14.78 -1.77 -3.24
N MET A 72 13.72 -2.58 -3.37
CA MET A 72 13.85 -3.94 -3.90
C MET A 72 13.88 -4.08 -5.42
N ALA A 73 13.05 -3.32 -6.14
CA ALA A 73 12.93 -3.34 -7.61
C ALA A 73 13.24 -4.71 -8.29
N GLY A 74 12.42 -5.74 -8.04
CA GLY A 74 12.67 -7.09 -8.53
C GLY A 74 13.72 -7.82 -7.68
N SER A 75 14.79 -8.32 -8.30
CA SER A 75 15.93 -8.95 -7.63
C SER A 75 16.99 -7.97 -7.12
N PHE A 76 16.92 -6.70 -7.53
CA PHE A 76 17.95 -5.69 -7.26
C PHE A 76 18.34 -5.67 -5.77
N GLY A 77 17.37 -5.67 -4.86
CA GLY A 77 17.67 -5.64 -3.42
C GLY A 77 18.28 -6.91 -2.82
N TYR A 78 18.27 -8.03 -3.55
CA TYR A 78 18.90 -9.29 -3.15
C TYR A 78 20.31 -9.47 -3.71
N GLU A 79 20.70 -8.67 -4.71
CA GLU A 79 22.02 -8.75 -5.32
C GLU A 79 23.06 -8.17 -4.35
N THR A 80 24.14 -8.93 -4.11
CA THR A 80 25.16 -8.58 -3.11
C THR A 80 25.73 -7.18 -3.35
N GLU A 81 25.96 -6.82 -4.61
CA GLU A 81 26.45 -5.53 -5.05
C GLU A 81 25.47 -4.37 -4.80
N HIS A 82 24.18 -4.66 -4.64
CA HIS A 82 23.10 -3.67 -4.54
C HIS A 82 22.44 -3.64 -3.15
N TYR A 83 22.72 -4.62 -2.29
CA TYR A 83 22.14 -4.75 -0.94
C TYR A 83 22.23 -3.44 -0.13
N ASP A 84 23.43 -2.84 -0.03
CA ASP A 84 23.63 -1.62 0.75
C ASP A 84 22.85 -0.42 0.18
N VAL A 85 22.70 -0.36 -1.15
CA VAL A 85 21.93 0.69 -1.83
C VAL A 85 20.43 0.47 -1.60
N SER A 86 19.94 -0.76 -1.77
CA SER A 86 18.56 -1.16 -1.48
C SER A 86 18.16 -0.82 -0.05
N LYS A 87 19.01 -1.19 0.91
CA LYS A 87 18.81 -0.87 2.33
C LYS A 87 18.71 0.64 2.55
N LYS A 88 19.69 1.41 2.05
CA LYS A 88 19.68 2.88 2.18
C LYS A 88 18.41 3.50 1.60
N ILE A 89 17.96 3.05 0.42
CA ILE A 89 16.71 3.53 -0.18
C ILE A 89 15.51 3.28 0.74
N SER A 90 15.43 2.09 1.35
CA SER A 90 14.35 1.75 2.29
C SER A 90 14.35 2.65 3.54
N GLU A 91 15.54 2.99 4.04
CA GLU A 91 15.76 3.77 5.26
C GLU A 91 15.52 5.27 5.09
N LEU A 92 15.60 5.80 3.86
CA LEU A 92 15.42 7.23 3.56
C LEU A 92 14.10 7.78 4.13
N VAL A 93 12.98 7.09 3.86
CA VAL A 93 11.65 7.53 4.29
C VAL A 93 10.83 6.37 4.83
N LEU A 94 10.69 5.27 4.07
CA LEU A 94 9.71 4.22 4.37
C LEU A 94 9.93 3.58 5.74
N VAL A 95 11.12 3.03 6.00
CA VAL A 95 11.44 2.37 7.27
C VAL A 95 11.45 3.39 8.42
N SER A 96 11.96 4.59 8.19
CA SER A 96 11.98 5.67 9.18
C SER A 96 10.56 6.06 9.64
N GLU A 97 9.63 6.25 8.70
CA GLU A 97 8.24 6.58 9.00
C GLU A 97 7.52 5.43 9.69
N ILE A 98 7.75 4.18 9.27
CA ILE A 98 7.20 2.99 9.94
C ILE A 98 7.67 2.92 11.40
N ASN A 99 8.94 3.19 11.66
CA ASN A 99 9.51 3.13 13.01
C ASN A 99 8.97 4.23 13.95
N LYS A 100 8.41 5.32 13.41
CA LYS A 100 7.76 6.38 14.18
C LYS A 100 6.30 6.06 14.53
N THR A 101 5.70 5.07 13.88
CA THR A 101 4.31 4.68 14.14
C THR A 101 4.15 3.87 15.42
N ASP A 102 2.96 3.91 16.00
CA ASP A 102 2.59 3.01 17.08
C ASP A 102 2.63 1.54 16.62
N LYS A 103 2.88 0.64 17.58
CA LYS A 103 2.90 -0.81 17.31
C LYS A 103 1.58 -1.33 16.75
N ASN A 104 0.47 -0.66 17.09
CA ASN A 104 -0.88 -1.01 16.65
C ASN A 104 -1.23 -0.41 15.28
N THR A 105 -0.43 0.52 14.74
CA THR A 105 -0.64 1.04 13.38
C THR A 105 -0.45 -0.10 12.37
N LEU A 106 -1.44 -0.29 11.50
CA LEU A 106 -1.35 -1.33 10.48
C LEU A 106 -0.51 -0.82 9.30
N VAL A 107 0.57 -1.53 8.98
CA VAL A 107 1.41 -1.21 7.82
C VAL A 107 0.87 -1.90 6.58
N VAL A 108 0.57 -1.13 5.55
CA VAL A 108 -0.01 -1.62 4.30
C VAL A 108 0.97 -1.37 3.15
N ALA A 109 1.27 -2.41 2.37
CA ALA A 109 2.10 -2.29 1.17
C ALA A 109 1.67 -3.29 0.08
N ASN A 110 1.45 -2.79 -1.14
CA ASN A 110 0.88 -3.59 -2.23
C ASN A 110 1.91 -4.56 -2.85
N GLY A 111 3.18 -4.16 -2.95
CA GLY A 111 4.22 -5.02 -3.53
C GLY A 111 4.63 -6.15 -2.59
N PHE A 112 4.71 -7.37 -3.10
CA PHE A 112 5.30 -8.50 -2.38
C PHE A 112 6.72 -8.18 -1.90
N SER A 113 7.56 -7.64 -2.78
CA SER A 113 8.93 -7.24 -2.41
C SER A 113 8.95 -6.07 -1.42
N CYS A 114 8.00 -5.12 -1.52
CA CYS A 114 7.86 -4.06 -0.51
C CYS A 114 7.57 -4.64 0.88
N ARG A 115 6.70 -5.66 0.98
CA ARG A 115 6.38 -6.30 2.26
C ARG A 115 7.58 -7.03 2.86
N HIS A 116 8.39 -7.72 2.05
CA HIS A 116 9.65 -8.33 2.51
C HIS A 116 10.62 -7.28 3.01
N GLN A 117 10.85 -6.24 2.22
CA GLN A 117 11.75 -5.14 2.58
C GLN A 117 11.36 -4.48 3.93
N ILE A 118 10.06 -4.25 4.14
CA ILE A 118 9.54 -3.72 5.40
C ILE A 118 9.77 -4.71 6.54
N GLN A 119 9.57 -6.01 6.32
CA GLN A 119 9.82 -7.03 7.32
C GLN A 119 11.30 -7.12 7.68
N ASP A 120 12.19 -7.05 6.71
CA ASP A 120 13.64 -7.21 6.89
C ASP A 120 14.25 -6.00 7.59
N PHE A 121 13.83 -4.77 7.24
CA PHE A 121 14.45 -3.56 7.75
C PHE A 121 13.68 -2.79 8.82
N ALA A 122 12.35 -2.97 8.91
CA ALA A 122 11.54 -2.37 9.99
C ALA A 122 11.05 -3.42 11.00
N GLY A 123 11.20 -4.72 10.73
CA GLY A 123 10.71 -5.78 11.62
C GLY A 123 9.17 -5.84 11.73
N ARG A 124 8.44 -5.14 10.84
CA ARG A 124 6.98 -5.06 10.85
C ARG A 124 6.39 -5.97 9.78
N LYS A 125 5.33 -6.69 10.13
CA LYS A 125 4.53 -7.43 9.15
C LYS A 125 3.60 -6.47 8.43
N ALA A 126 3.93 -6.12 7.19
CA ALA A 126 3.03 -5.40 6.31
C ALA A 126 2.03 -6.35 5.62
N VAL A 127 0.82 -5.85 5.31
CA VAL A 127 -0.22 -6.60 4.59
C VAL A 127 -0.57 -5.92 3.26
N HIS A 128 -1.14 -6.67 2.32
CA HIS A 128 -1.72 -6.06 1.12
C HIS A 128 -2.96 -5.25 1.49
N TRP A 129 -3.25 -4.16 0.77
CA TRP A 129 -4.36 -3.27 1.13
C TRP A 129 -5.73 -3.98 1.15
N VAL A 130 -5.95 -4.94 0.24
CA VAL A 130 -7.19 -5.75 0.22
C VAL A 130 -7.34 -6.59 1.50
N GLU A 131 -6.24 -6.99 2.14
CA GLU A 131 -6.30 -7.74 3.40
C GLU A 131 -6.66 -6.83 4.59
N SER A 132 -6.47 -5.52 4.47
CA SER A 132 -6.69 -4.53 5.54
C SER A 132 -8.12 -4.01 5.66
N VAL A 133 -8.99 -4.40 4.73
CA VAL A 133 -10.42 -4.03 4.72
C VAL A 133 -11.28 -5.26 4.49
N ASP A 134 -12.43 -5.29 5.12
CA ASP A 134 -13.52 -6.21 4.85
C ASP A 134 -14.67 -5.43 4.18
N PHE A 135 -15.50 -6.11 3.40
CA PHE A 135 -16.71 -5.54 2.83
C PHE A 135 -17.93 -6.21 3.46
N VAL A 136 -18.79 -5.40 4.08
CA VAL A 136 -20.01 -5.87 4.74
C VAL A 136 -21.18 -5.45 3.87
N MET A 137 -21.89 -6.44 3.33
CA MET A 137 -23.14 -6.23 2.59
C MET A 137 -24.20 -5.61 3.51
N GLU A 138 -25.03 -4.73 2.95
CA GLU A 138 -26.25 -4.25 3.60
C GLU A 138 -27.27 -5.37 3.85
#